data_AF-A0A966MIX4-F1
#
_entry.id   AF-A0A966MIX4-F1
#
_cell.length_a   1.000
_cell.length_b   1.000
_cell.length_c   1.000
_cell.angle_alpha   90.00
_cell.angle_beta   90.00
_cell.angle_gamma   90.00
#
_symmetry.space_group_name_H-M   'P 1'
#
loop_
_entity.id
_entity.type
_entity.pdbx_description
1 polymer ?
#
loop_
_entity_poly.entity_id
_entity_poly.type
_entity_poly.pdbx_seq_one_letter_code
_entity_poly.pdbx_strand_id
1 'polypeptide(L)'
;YNGKPSPYAIRGKYDLLMEFTDGTYGIIDCKFQGRDNDKSAFYSPQLEAYAFALENPASNKVMKVSVIGLLVWSPKKPQGDPDSGFALDLNSSWFPIERNPLGLQERLADFIEVISGPTPIPLYCLSAIRI
;
A
#
# COMPACT_ATOMS: atom_id res chain seq x y z
N TYR A 1 1.45 10.09 20.34
CA TYR A 1 2.32 8.93 20.63
C TYR A 1 2.20 8.61 22.11
N ASN A 2 2.05 7.33 22.49
CA ASN A 2 1.83 6.89 23.89
C ASN A 2 0.67 7.62 24.61
N GLY A 3 -0.50 7.70 23.97
CA GLY A 3 -1.69 8.35 24.55
C GLY A 3 -1.68 9.88 24.57
N LYS A 4 -0.63 10.53 24.06
CA LYS A 4 -0.56 11.99 23.90
C LYS A 4 -0.86 12.43 22.46
N PRO A 5 -1.47 13.62 22.26
CA PRO A 5 -1.59 14.23 20.94
C PRO A 5 -0.24 14.26 20.23
N SER A 6 -0.24 13.90 18.95
CA SER A 6 0.95 13.94 18.10
C SER A 6 0.79 15.06 17.08
N PRO A 7 1.88 15.75 16.68
CA PRO A 7 1.84 16.68 15.56
C PRO A 7 1.69 15.95 14.20
N TYR A 8 1.81 14.62 14.18
CA TYR A 8 1.75 13.81 12.97
C TYR A 8 0.33 13.33 12.68
N ALA A 9 0.01 13.21 11.40
CA ALA A 9 -1.24 12.66 10.91
C ALA A 9 -0.96 11.64 9.80
N ILE A 10 -1.71 10.54 9.79
CA ILE A 10 -1.69 9.58 8.69
C ILE A 10 -2.65 10.11 7.62
N ARG A 11 -2.11 10.31 6.42
CA ARG A 11 -2.87 10.77 5.25
C ARG A 11 -2.50 9.90 4.06
N GLY A 12 -3.47 9.66 3.19
CA GLY A 12 -3.30 8.77 2.06
C GLY A 12 -4.40 8.92 1.03
N LYS A 13 -4.13 8.42 -0.17
CA LYS A 13 -5.11 8.24 -1.23
C LYS A 13 -5.08 6.77 -1.63
N TYR A 14 -6.17 6.06 -1.36
CA TYR A 14 -6.37 4.70 -1.84
C TYR A 14 -6.80 4.72 -3.31
N ASP A 15 -6.59 3.61 -4.01
CA ASP A 15 -7.06 3.45 -5.39
C ASP A 15 -8.55 3.09 -5.42
N LEU A 16 -8.94 2.07 -4.65
CA LEU A 16 -10.31 1.58 -4.59
C LEU A 16 -10.76 1.37 -3.13
N LEU A 17 -11.98 1.84 -2.85
CA LEU A 17 -12.73 1.57 -1.62
C LEU A 17 -14.02 0.85 -2.01
N MET A 18 -14.25 -0.32 -1.43
CA MET A 18 -15.43 -1.14 -1.68
C MET A 18 -16.27 -1.25 -0.40
N GLU A 19 -17.58 -1.08 -0.50
CA GLU A 19 -18.52 -1.35 0.61
C GLU A 19 -19.14 -2.74 0.42
N PHE A 20 -19.09 -3.56 1.46
CA PHE A 20 -19.70 -4.87 1.48
C PHE A 20 -21.14 -4.81 2.01
N THR A 21 -21.92 -5.84 1.70
CA THR A 21 -23.33 -5.93 2.12
C THR A 21 -23.53 -6.01 3.63
N ASP A 22 -22.50 -6.37 4.39
CA ASP A 22 -22.49 -6.38 5.86
C ASP A 22 -22.11 -5.01 6.47
N GLY A 23 -21.89 -3.99 5.64
CA GLY A 23 -21.53 -2.63 6.05
C GLY A 23 -20.05 -2.44 6.42
N THR A 24 -19.21 -3.45 6.21
CA THR A 24 -17.75 -3.31 6.29
C THR A 24 -17.16 -2.89 4.94
N TYR A 25 -15.88 -2.51 4.94
CA TYR A 25 -15.21 -1.97 3.76
C TYR A 25 -13.98 -2.78 3.37
N GLY A 26 -13.67 -2.78 2.07
CA GLY A 26 -12.45 -3.31 1.48
C GLY A 26 -11.57 -2.19 0.92
N ILE A 27 -10.26 -2.24 1.20
CA ILE A 27 -9.27 -1.37 0.58
C ILE A 27 -8.44 -2.16 -0.42
N ILE A 28 -8.48 -1.72 -1.67
CA ILE A 28 -7.76 -2.38 -2.76
C ILE A 28 -6.80 -1.37 -3.38
N ASP A 29 -5.55 -1.76 -3.47
CA ASP A 29 -4.50 -1.02 -4.16
C ASP A 29 -4.19 -1.72 -5.49
N CYS A 30 -4.21 -0.94 -6.57
CA CYS A 30 -4.14 -1.42 -7.94
C CYS A 30 -2.73 -1.30 -8.47
N LYS A 31 -2.11 -2.44 -8.83
CA LYS A 31 -0.74 -2.44 -9.36
C LYS A 31 -0.68 -2.95 -10.78
N PHE A 32 0.09 -2.25 -11.60
CA PHE A 32 0.52 -2.74 -12.90
C PHE A 32 2.02 -3.06 -12.84
N GLN A 33 2.40 -4.31 -13.12
CA GLN A 33 3.79 -4.75 -12.98
C GLN A 33 4.20 -5.73 -14.08
N GLY A 34 5.50 -5.77 -14.37
CA GLY A 34 6.04 -6.55 -15.49
C GLY A 34 5.95 -8.07 -15.32
N ARG A 35 5.77 -8.58 -14.10
CA ARG A 35 5.55 -10.01 -13.81
C ARG A 35 4.42 -10.16 -12.82
N ASP A 36 3.71 -11.26 -12.89
CA ASP A 36 2.71 -11.62 -11.88
C ASP A 36 3.41 -12.23 -10.66
N ASN A 37 3.72 -11.40 -9.67
CA ASN A 37 4.36 -11.84 -8.43
C ASN A 37 3.73 -11.17 -7.23
N ASP A 38 3.71 -11.91 -6.13
CA ASP A 38 3.13 -11.43 -4.88
C ASP A 38 4.07 -10.40 -4.22
N LYS A 39 3.55 -9.18 -4.05
CA LYS A 39 4.21 -8.08 -3.32
C LYS A 39 3.42 -7.64 -2.10
N SER A 40 2.49 -8.47 -1.63
CA SER A 40 1.64 -8.24 -0.46
C SER A 40 2.43 -7.79 0.76
N ALA A 41 3.55 -8.46 1.06
CA ALA A 41 4.40 -8.10 2.19
C ALA A 41 5.00 -6.68 2.08
N PHE A 42 5.36 -6.25 0.88
CA PHE A 42 5.94 -4.92 0.66
C PHE A 42 4.89 -3.81 0.81
N TYR A 43 3.68 -4.04 0.30
CA TYR A 43 2.60 -3.05 0.34
C TYR A 43 1.72 -3.13 1.59
N SER A 44 1.82 -4.18 2.40
CA SER A 44 1.04 -4.37 3.63
C SER A 44 1.03 -3.13 4.55
N PRO A 45 2.16 -2.47 4.84
CA PRO A 45 2.14 -1.25 5.67
C PRO A 45 1.33 -0.10 5.08
N GLN A 46 1.32 0.05 3.74
CA GLN A 46 0.56 1.10 3.06
C GLN A 46 -0.95 0.85 3.22
N LEU A 47 -1.41 -0.36 2.94
CA LEU A 47 -2.84 -0.69 3.05
C LEU A 47 -3.32 -0.69 4.51
N GLU A 48 -2.50 -1.16 5.44
CA GLU A 48 -2.82 -1.08 6.87
C GLU A 48 -2.94 0.38 7.33
N ALA A 49 -2.10 1.29 6.83
CA ALA A 49 -2.21 2.71 7.13
C ALA A 49 -3.52 3.34 6.61
N TYR A 50 -4.01 2.92 5.44
CA TYR A 50 -5.32 3.34 4.92
C TYR A 50 -6.46 2.79 5.77
N ALA A 51 -6.40 1.51 6.14
CA ALA A 51 -7.38 0.91 7.03
C ALA A 51 -7.44 1.62 8.38
N PHE A 52 -6.28 1.89 8.99
CA PHE A 52 -6.19 2.64 10.24
C PHE A 52 -6.83 4.03 10.13
N ALA A 53 -6.55 4.78 9.04
CA ALA A 53 -7.08 6.12 8.85
C ALA A 53 -8.62 6.16 8.72
N LEU A 54 -9.20 5.12 8.10
CA LEU A 54 -10.65 4.98 7.95
C LEU A 54 -11.35 4.49 9.22
N GLU A 55 -10.66 3.67 10.01
CA GLU A 55 -11.15 3.18 11.31
C GLU A 55 -10.97 4.22 12.42
N ASN A 56 -10.06 5.19 12.25
CA ASN A 56 -9.76 6.25 13.23
C ASN A 56 -9.79 7.66 12.59
N PRO A 57 -10.91 8.07 11.99
CA PRO A 57 -10.98 9.34 11.28
C PRO A 57 -10.96 10.52 12.26
N ALA A 58 -10.22 11.58 11.92
CA ALA A 58 -10.21 12.82 12.71
C ALA A 58 -11.56 13.56 12.68
N SER A 59 -12.32 13.34 11.61
CA SER A 59 -13.69 13.80 11.38
C SER A 59 -14.34 12.84 10.37
N ASN A 60 -15.67 12.72 10.37
CA ASN A 60 -16.48 11.76 9.59
C ASN A 60 -16.74 10.42 10.29
N LYS A 61 -17.55 9.57 9.63
CA LYS A 61 -17.98 8.26 10.12
C LYS A 61 -16.82 7.26 10.11
N VAL A 62 -16.71 6.48 11.19
CA VAL A 62 -15.82 5.32 11.28
C VAL A 62 -16.23 4.27 10.25
N MET A 63 -15.27 3.82 9.44
CA MET A 63 -15.46 2.78 8.44
C MET A 63 -14.61 1.57 8.81
N LYS A 64 -15.27 0.48 9.25
CA LYS A 64 -14.58 -0.76 9.61
C LYS A 64 -14.07 -1.46 8.35
N VAL A 65 -12.77 -1.71 8.28
CA VAL A 65 -12.14 -2.37 7.12
C VAL A 65 -11.97 -3.85 7.40
N SER A 66 -12.66 -4.70 6.63
CA SER A 66 -12.61 -6.17 6.77
C SER A 66 -11.64 -6.82 5.79
N VAL A 67 -11.34 -6.17 4.66
CA VAL A 67 -10.49 -6.72 3.60
C VAL A 67 -9.46 -5.68 3.17
N ILE A 68 -8.22 -6.11 3.03
CA ILE A 68 -7.18 -5.34 2.33
C ILE A 68 -6.48 -6.26 1.33
N GLY A 69 -6.01 -5.72 0.20
CA GLY A 69 -5.23 -6.50 -0.75
C GLY A 69 -4.86 -5.78 -2.03
N LEU A 70 -4.11 -6.47 -2.88
CA LEU A 70 -3.66 -5.97 -4.17
C LEU A 70 -4.48 -6.57 -5.30
N LEU A 71 -4.92 -5.71 -6.21
CA LEU A 71 -5.41 -6.13 -7.52
C LEU A 71 -4.32 -5.84 -8.55
N VAL A 72 -3.71 -6.89 -9.08
CA VAL A 72 -2.50 -6.81 -9.90
C VAL A 72 -2.78 -7.19 -11.33
N TRP A 73 -2.38 -6.34 -12.27
CA TRP A 73 -2.32 -6.67 -13.69
C TRP A 73 -0.87 -6.79 -14.16
N SER A 74 -0.62 -7.75 -15.05
CA SER A 74 0.67 -7.91 -15.72
C SER A 74 0.52 -8.20 -17.21
N PRO A 75 1.43 -7.70 -18.06
CA PRO A 75 1.44 -8.03 -19.48
C PRO A 75 1.60 -9.53 -19.70
N LYS A 76 0.73 -10.13 -20.52
CA LYS A 76 0.85 -11.52 -20.97
C LYS A 76 1.50 -11.58 -22.35
N LYS A 77 0.92 -10.90 -23.33
CA LYS A 77 1.46 -10.73 -24.69
C LYS A 77 0.73 -9.61 -25.43
N PRO A 78 1.40 -8.92 -26.36
CA PRO A 78 0.71 -8.06 -27.32
C PRO A 78 -0.10 -8.92 -28.31
N GLN A 79 -1.19 -8.35 -28.83
CA GLN A 79 -2.00 -8.91 -29.90
C GLN A 79 -2.24 -7.85 -30.98
N GLY A 80 -2.51 -8.29 -32.21
CA GLY A 80 -2.80 -7.42 -33.35
C GLY A 80 -1.59 -7.10 -34.22
N ASP A 81 -1.77 -6.16 -35.14
CA ASP A 81 -0.81 -5.81 -36.19
C ASP A 81 -0.98 -4.32 -36.62
N PRO A 82 -0.08 -3.76 -37.46
CA PRO A 82 -0.16 -2.35 -37.86
C PRO A 82 -1.44 -1.96 -38.63
N ASP A 83 -2.09 -2.91 -39.31
CA ASP A 83 -3.28 -2.65 -40.13
C ASP A 83 -4.57 -2.75 -39.29
N SER A 84 -4.61 -3.65 -38.29
CA SER A 84 -5.76 -3.88 -37.41
C SER A 84 -5.69 -3.19 -36.04
N GLY A 85 -4.51 -2.67 -35.68
CA GLY A 85 -4.21 -2.07 -34.38
C GLY A 85 -3.68 -3.07 -33.36
N PHE A 86 -3.06 -2.56 -32.29
CA PHE A 86 -2.48 -3.39 -31.23
C PHE A 86 -3.32 -3.37 -29.94
N ALA A 87 -3.38 -4.52 -29.28
CA ALA A 87 -3.96 -4.72 -27.96
C ALA A 87 -2.96 -5.43 -27.02
N LEU A 88 -3.23 -5.40 -25.72
CA LEU A 88 -2.42 -6.08 -24.72
C LEU A 88 -3.28 -7.08 -23.93
N ASP A 89 -2.94 -8.36 -24.04
CA ASP A 89 -3.49 -9.36 -23.13
C ASP A 89 -2.86 -9.16 -21.75
N LEU A 90 -3.69 -9.13 -20.71
CA LEU A 90 -3.26 -8.99 -19.32
C LEU A 90 -3.59 -10.24 -18.51
N ASN A 91 -2.71 -10.61 -17.59
CA ASN A 91 -3.10 -11.41 -16.44
C ASN A 91 -3.71 -10.48 -15.38
N SER A 92 -4.62 -11.00 -14.57
CA SER A 92 -5.22 -10.31 -13.43
C SER A 92 -5.19 -11.23 -12.21
N SER A 93 -4.61 -10.76 -11.13
CA SER A 93 -4.38 -11.55 -9.91
C SER A 93 -4.82 -10.77 -8.68
N TRP A 94 -5.49 -11.45 -7.75
CA TRP A 94 -5.89 -10.92 -6.46
C TRP A 94 -4.98 -11.48 -5.37
N PHE A 95 -4.33 -10.58 -4.62
CA PHE A 95 -3.48 -10.95 -3.50
C PHE A 95 -4.07 -10.36 -2.20
N PRO A 96 -4.78 -11.17 -1.39
CA PRO A 96 -5.29 -10.71 -0.11
C PRO A 96 -4.12 -10.48 0.87
N ILE A 97 -4.23 -9.43 1.67
CA ILE A 97 -3.25 -9.12 2.72
C ILE A 97 -3.91 -9.34 4.07
N GLU A 98 -3.22 -10.04 4.98
CA GLU A 98 -3.65 -10.17 6.36
C GLU A 98 -3.43 -8.85 7.11
N ARG A 99 -4.44 -8.42 7.86
CA ARG A 99 -4.37 -7.19 8.67
C ARG A 99 -3.27 -7.33 9.73
N ASN A 100 -2.43 -6.31 9.88
CA ASN A 100 -1.40 -6.27 10.92
C ASN A 100 -1.30 -4.88 11.60
N PRO A 101 -2.28 -4.50 12.43
CA PRO A 101 -2.29 -3.20 13.10
C PRO A 101 -1.09 -2.98 14.02
N LEU A 102 -0.60 -4.03 14.69
CA LEU A 102 0.58 -3.97 15.56
C LEU A 102 1.85 -3.64 14.76
N GLY A 103 2.07 -4.33 13.64
CA GLY A 103 3.21 -4.07 12.77
C GLY A 103 3.18 -2.66 12.14
N LEU A 104 2.00 -2.11 11.87
CA LEU A 104 1.88 -0.70 11.48
C LEU A 104 2.32 0.22 12.62
N GLN A 105 1.88 -0.04 13.86
CA GLN A 105 2.24 0.78 15.02
C GLN A 105 3.75 0.79 15.26
N GLU A 106 4.40 -0.37 15.20
CA GLU A 106 5.87 -0.49 15.31
C GLU A 106 6.56 0.34 14.23
N ARG A 107 6.15 0.17 12.97
CA ARG A 107 6.74 0.92 11.84
C ARG A 107 6.56 2.43 11.95
N LEU A 108 5.41 2.90 12.44
CA LEU A 108 5.18 4.32 12.67
C LEU A 108 6.04 4.86 13.82
N ALA A 109 6.26 4.07 14.88
CA ALA A 109 7.16 4.43 15.96
C ALA A 109 8.60 4.60 15.45
N ASP A 110 9.11 3.62 14.70
CA ASP A 110 10.44 3.66 14.08
C ASP A 110 10.56 4.88 13.15
N PHE A 111 9.56 5.12 12.31
CA PHE A 111 9.55 6.27 11.40
C PHE A 111 9.59 7.60 12.17
N ILE A 112 8.79 7.74 13.22
CA ILE A 112 8.76 8.94 14.06
C ILE A 112 10.11 9.15 14.76
N GLU A 113 10.73 8.09 15.26
CA GLU A 113 12.06 8.15 15.88
C GLU A 113 13.09 8.67 14.88
N VAL A 114 13.11 8.13 13.66
CA VAL A 114 14.05 8.54 12.61
C VAL A 114 13.87 10.02 12.23
N ILE A 115 12.64 10.50 12.04
CA ILE A 115 12.41 11.89 11.62
C ILE A 115 12.52 12.91 12.76
N SER A 116 12.39 12.46 14.01
CA SER A 116 12.51 13.32 15.20
C SER A 116 13.91 13.33 15.79
N GLY A 117 14.73 12.34 15.42
CA GLY A 117 16.12 12.19 15.86
C GLY A 117 17.09 13.11 15.14
N PRO A 118 18.36 13.15 15.59
CA PRO A 118 19.42 13.86 14.88
C PRO A 118 19.59 13.25 13.49
N THR A 119 19.86 14.10 12.48
CA THR A 119 20.18 13.62 11.13
C THR A 119 21.37 12.67 11.20
N PRO A 120 21.23 11.40 10.77
CA PRO A 120 22.33 10.45 10.81
C PRO A 120 23.48 10.96 9.93
N ILE A 121 24.72 10.83 10.42
CA ILE A 121 25.91 11.11 9.61
C ILE A 121 25.89 10.13 8.44
N PRO A 122 26.01 10.59 7.17
CA PRO A 122 26.01 9.68 6.04
C PRO A 122 27.11 8.63 6.21
N LEU A 123 26.73 7.37 6.42
CA LEU A 123 27.63 6.27 6.08
C LEU A 123 27.73 6.29 4.56
N TYR A 124 28.93 6.62 4.06
CA TYR A 124 29.24 6.50 2.64
C TYR A 124 28.72 5.14 2.14
N CYS A 125 27.78 5.18 1.19
CA CYS A 125 27.31 4.01 0.49
C CYS A 125 28.48 3.50 -0.38
N LEU A 126 29.35 2.67 0.21
CA LEU A 126 30.41 1.97 -0.51
C LEU A 126 29.81 0.78 -1.27
N SER A 127 29.05 1.09 -2.31
CA SER A 127 28.82 0.20 -3.45
C SER A 127 28.50 1.05 -4.67
N ALA A 128 29.51 1.82 -5.11
CA ALA A 128 29.53 2.33 -6.46
C ALA A 128 29.53 1.12 -7.41
N ILE A 129 28.39 0.95 -8.06
CA ILE A 129 28.17 0.20 -9.29
C ILE A 129 29.37 0.43 -10.21
N ARG A 130 30.14 -0.64 -10.48
CA ARG A 130 30.95 -0.68 -11.70
C ARG A 130 29.96 -0.82 -12.86
N ILE A 131 29.94 0.19 -13.72
CA ILE A 131 29.33 0.15 -15.06
C ILE A 131 30.05 -0.90 -15.89
#